data_AF-A0AAN9FYH5-F1
#
_entry.id   AF-A0AAN9FYH5-F1
#
_cell.length_a   1.000
_cell.length_b   1.000
_cell.length_c   1.000
_cell.angle_alpha   90.00
_cell.angle_beta   90.00
_cell.angle_gamma   90.00
#
_symmetry.space_group_name_H-M   'P 1'
#
loop_
_entity.id
_entity.type
_entity.pdbx_description
1 polymer ?
#
loop_
_entity_poly.entity_id
_entity_poly.type
_entity_poly.pdbx_seq_one_letter_code
_entity_poly.pdbx_strand_id
1 'polypeptide(L)'
;MKCVILLALVAVAFAQDHRPDFDHGDPLHHLVMSQVENLIRSNPGISETDCGTRCDAMFDLAAGHDEQVTDHLCAEECNHQLRAPAVTEPPRPTNPPQPPHP
;
A
#
# COMPACT_ATOMS: atom_id res chain seq x y z
N MET A 1 21.16 10.78 -32.08
CA MET A 1 20.62 9.52 -31.54
C MET A 1 21.02 9.28 -30.09
N LYS A 2 22.30 9.40 -29.71
CA LYS A 2 22.78 9.31 -28.29
C LYS A 2 22.07 10.27 -27.32
N CYS A 3 21.78 11.50 -27.76
CA CYS A 3 21.09 12.50 -26.92
C CYS A 3 19.62 12.15 -26.61
N VAL A 4 18.96 11.38 -27.48
CA VAL A 4 17.55 10.97 -27.29
C VAL A 4 17.45 9.92 -26.19
N ILE A 5 18.44 9.02 -26.11
CA ILE A 5 18.51 7.98 -25.06
C ILE A 5 18.70 8.62 -23.67
N LEU A 6 19.54 9.66 -23.58
CA LEU A 6 19.76 10.38 -22.32
C LEU A 6 18.50 11.11 -21.83
N LEU A 7 17.76 11.75 -22.73
CA LEU A 7 16.50 12.42 -22.38
C LEU A 7 15.42 11.44 -21.91
N ALA A 8 15.36 10.24 -22.50
CA ALA A 8 14.40 9.21 -22.11
C ALA A 8 14.66 8.68 -20.69
N LEU A 9 15.93 8.47 -20.32
CA LEU A 9 16.30 7.98 -18.98
C LEU A 9 16.01 9.01 -17.88
N VAL A 10 16.24 10.29 -18.17
CA VAL A 10 15.95 11.38 -17.23
C VAL A 10 14.44 11.49 -16.97
N ALA A 11 13.60 11.37 -18.00
CA ALA A 11 12.15 11.40 -17.84
C ALA A 11 11.63 10.22 -16.98
N VAL A 12 12.22 9.03 -17.11
CA VAL A 12 11.84 7.86 -16.30
C VAL A 12 12.22 8.05 -14.83
N ALA A 13 13.37 8.66 -14.52
CA ALA A 13 13.78 8.91 -13.14
C ALA A 13 12.82 9.84 -12.39
N PHE A 14 12.21 10.83 -13.07
CA PHE A 14 11.22 11.72 -12.46
C PHE A 14 9.82 11.10 -12.30
N ALA A 15 9.55 9.97 -12.96
CA ALA A 15 8.29 9.25 -12.85
C ALA A 15 8.32 8.14 -11.79
N GLN A 16 9.45 7.97 -11.08
CA GLN A 16 9.57 6.98 -10.02
C GLN A 16 8.86 7.49 -8.77
N ASP A 17 7.72 6.88 -8.46
CA ASP A 17 6.93 7.12 -7.24
C ASP A 17 7.71 6.62 -6.02
N HIS A 18 8.72 7.39 -5.60
CA HIS A 18 9.51 7.11 -4.40
C HIS A 18 8.65 7.44 -3.19
N ARG A 19 8.21 6.40 -2.46
CA ARG A 19 7.58 6.54 -1.14
C ARG A 19 8.68 6.80 -0.11
N PRO A 20 8.80 8.02 0.44
CA PRO A 20 9.93 8.38 1.29
C PRO A 20 9.98 7.64 2.64
N ASP A 21 8.85 7.08 3.10
CA ASP A 21 8.73 6.43 4.42
C ASP A 21 8.42 4.93 4.35
N PHE A 22 8.37 4.34 3.14
CA PHE A 22 8.05 2.93 3.00
C PHE A 22 9.31 2.05 3.09
N ASP A 23 9.49 1.35 4.20
CA ASP A 23 10.54 0.34 4.33
C ASP A 23 10.10 -0.99 3.67
N HIS A 24 10.67 -1.27 2.49
CA HIS A 24 10.44 -2.53 1.77
C HIS A 24 11.07 -3.76 2.47
N GLY A 25 11.98 -3.57 3.42
CA GLY A 25 12.56 -4.62 4.23
C GLY A 25 11.70 -5.00 5.44
N ASP A 26 10.71 -4.16 5.78
CA ASP A 26 9.87 -4.37 6.95
C ASP A 26 8.62 -5.21 6.61
N PRO A 27 8.42 -6.36 7.29
CA PRO A 27 7.28 -7.24 7.02
C PRO A 27 5.94 -6.64 7.45
N LEU A 28 5.91 -5.71 8.42
CA LEU A 28 4.69 -5.03 8.84
C LEU A 28 4.24 -4.04 7.75
N HIS A 29 5.17 -3.26 7.17
CA HIS A 29 4.88 -2.37 6.04
C HIS A 29 4.29 -3.15 4.84
N HIS A 30 4.88 -4.29 4.52
CA HIS A 30 4.37 -5.17 3.45
C HIS A 30 2.97 -5.70 3.72
N LEU A 31 2.69 -6.06 4.99
CA LEU A 31 1.39 -6.55 5.40
C LEU A 31 0.34 -5.44 5.31
N VAL A 32 0.59 -4.27 5.89
CA VAL A 32 -0.30 -3.10 5.83
C VAL A 32 -0.61 -2.73 4.38
N MET A 33 0.41 -2.66 3.52
CA MET A 33 0.23 -2.40 2.08
C MET A 33 -0.72 -3.38 1.41
N SER A 34 -0.52 -4.68 1.60
CA SER A 34 -1.39 -5.70 1.00
C SER A 34 -2.82 -5.64 1.52
N GLN A 35 -3.01 -5.27 2.80
CA GLN A 35 -4.33 -5.16 3.41
C GLN A 35 -5.08 -3.94 2.91
N VAL A 36 -4.43 -2.78 2.83
CA VAL A 36 -5.01 -1.55 2.27
C VAL A 36 -5.37 -1.73 0.79
N GLU A 37 -4.52 -2.41 0.02
CA GLU A 37 -4.79 -2.72 -1.39
C GLU A 37 -6.06 -3.56 -1.57
N ASN A 38 -6.19 -4.62 -0.78
CA ASN A 38 -7.38 -5.47 -0.78
C ASN A 38 -8.62 -4.73 -0.28
N LEU A 39 -8.47 -3.87 0.73
CA LEU A 39 -9.54 -3.07 1.30
C LEU A 39 -10.12 -2.09 0.27
N ILE A 40 -9.28 -1.32 -0.42
CA ILE A 40 -9.69 -0.36 -1.45
C ILE A 40 -10.35 -1.09 -2.62
N ARG A 41 -9.76 -2.20 -3.08
CA ARG A 41 -10.33 -3.02 -4.17
C ARG A 41 -11.71 -3.56 -3.85
N SER A 42 -11.94 -3.94 -2.59
CA SER A 42 -13.21 -4.47 -2.12
C SER A 42 -14.23 -3.36 -1.83
N ASN A 43 -13.81 -2.10 -1.73
CA ASN A 43 -14.66 -0.95 -1.39
C ASN A 43 -14.41 0.20 -2.39
N PRO A 44 -14.95 0.12 -3.62
CA PRO A 44 -14.79 1.18 -4.60
C PRO A 44 -15.33 2.51 -4.07
N GLY A 45 -14.50 3.55 -4.11
CA GLY A 45 -14.88 4.88 -3.62
C GLY A 45 -14.85 5.05 -2.09
N ILE A 46 -14.17 4.15 -1.36
CA ILE A 46 -13.87 4.34 0.05
C ILE A 46 -13.14 5.68 0.27
N SER A 47 -13.50 6.40 1.34
CA SER A 47 -12.81 7.62 1.71
C SER A 47 -11.46 7.31 2.38
N GLU A 48 -10.52 8.27 2.34
CA GLU A 48 -9.23 8.13 3.03
C GLU A 48 -9.42 7.85 4.54
N THR A 49 -10.37 8.53 5.18
CA THR A 49 -10.72 8.32 6.58
C THR A 49 -11.27 6.92 6.84
N ASP A 50 -12.23 6.45 6.03
CA ASP A 50 -12.80 5.10 6.19
C ASP A 50 -11.78 4.00 5.89
N CYS A 51 -10.84 4.27 4.97
CA CYS A 51 -9.72 3.37 4.70
C CYS A 51 -8.83 3.23 5.93
N GLY A 52 -8.43 4.35 6.54
CA GLY A 52 -7.63 4.36 7.76
C GLY A 52 -8.30 3.61 8.90
N THR A 53 -9.55 3.95 9.23
CA THR A 53 -10.30 3.30 10.32
C THR A 53 -10.47 1.79 10.12
N ARG A 54 -10.67 1.33 8.88
CA ARG A 54 -10.84 -0.10 8.61
C ARG A 54 -9.51 -0.84 8.59
N CYS A 55 -8.44 -0.21 8.10
CA CYS A 55 -7.10 -0.76 8.17
C CYS A 55 -6.67 -0.93 9.63
N ASP A 56 -6.84 0.12 10.42
CA ASP A 56 -6.52 0.15 11.85
C ASP A 56 -7.27 -0.96 12.62
N ALA A 57 -8.59 -1.07 12.43
CA ALA A 57 -9.41 -2.12 13.06
C ALA A 57 -8.97 -3.57 12.71
N MET A 58 -8.25 -3.77 11.59
CA MET A 58 -7.71 -5.08 11.23
C MET A 58 -6.46 -5.44 12.04
N PHE A 59 -5.75 -4.44 12.55
CA PHE A 59 -4.54 -4.60 13.36
C PHE A 59 -4.77 -4.36 14.86
N ASP A 60 -5.82 -3.64 15.25
CA ASP A 60 -6.28 -3.43 16.64
C ASP A 60 -6.37 -4.71 17.46
N LEU A 61 -6.87 -5.80 16.87
CA LEU A 61 -7.01 -7.07 17.61
C LEU A 61 -5.66 -7.74 17.91
N ALA A 62 -4.59 -7.33 17.22
CA ALA A 62 -3.22 -7.81 17.37
C ALA A 62 -2.29 -6.76 18.03
N ALA A 63 -2.70 -5.49 18.09
CA ALA A 63 -1.89 -4.37 18.48
C ALA A 63 -2.02 -4.09 19.98
N GLY A 64 -0.98 -4.47 20.73
CA GLY A 64 -0.73 -3.88 22.03
C GLY A 64 -0.03 -2.52 21.86
N HIS A 65 1.21 -2.42 22.35
CA HIS A 65 2.02 -1.19 22.35
C HIS A 65 2.35 -0.60 20.96
N ASP A 66 2.01 -1.29 19.86
CA ASP A 66 2.41 -0.92 18.50
C ASP A 66 1.28 -0.25 17.69
N GLU A 67 0.14 0.06 18.31
CA GLU A 67 -1.00 0.77 17.66
C GLU A 67 -0.56 2.05 16.93
N GLN A 68 0.36 2.84 17.52
CA GLN A 68 0.84 4.07 16.88
C GLN A 68 1.61 3.83 15.58
N VAL A 69 2.27 2.68 15.44
CA VAL A 69 3.01 2.34 14.21
C VAL A 69 2.01 1.91 13.14
N THR A 70 1.06 1.04 13.48
CA THR A 70 0.03 0.61 12.53
C THR A 70 -0.89 1.75 12.10
N ASP A 71 -1.22 2.69 12.99
CA ASP A 71 -1.94 3.93 12.68
C ASP A 71 -1.26 4.73 11.57
N HIS A 72 0.05 4.99 11.76
CA HIS A 72 0.84 5.77 10.82
C HIS A 72 0.92 5.08 9.46
N LEU A 73 1.22 3.79 9.46
CA LEU A 73 1.35 3.01 8.23
C LEU A 73 0.02 2.90 7.48
N CYS A 74 -1.09 2.69 8.19
CA CYS A 74 -2.41 2.66 7.59
C CYS A 74 -2.77 4.01 6.95
N ALA A 75 -2.49 5.13 7.63
CA ALA A 75 -2.77 6.47 7.09
C ALA A 75 -1.96 6.76 5.82
N GLU A 76 -0.66 6.51 5.84
CA GLU A 76 0.23 6.75 4.69
C GLU A 76 -0.13 5.88 3.49
N GLU A 77 -0.41 4.60 3.73
CA GLU A 77 -0.74 3.67 2.66
C GLU A 77 -2.09 3.99 2.02
N CYS A 78 -3.11 4.31 2.83
CA CYS A 78 -4.41 4.75 2.33
C CYS A 78 -4.29 6.04 1.49
N ASN A 79 -3.51 7.01 1.96
CA ASN A 79 -3.26 8.25 1.22
C ASN A 79 -2.57 7.96 -0.12
N HIS A 80 -1.55 7.10 -0.11
CA HIS A 80 -0.81 6.77 -1.32
C HIS A 80 -1.69 6.06 -2.34
N GLN A 81 -2.34 4.95 -1.96
CA GLN A 81 -3.08 4.12 -2.92
C GLN A 81 -4.33 4.81 -3.48
N LEU A 82 -4.98 5.69 -2.72
CA LEU A 82 -6.14 6.46 -3.21
C LEU A 82 -5.74 7.62 -4.14
N ARG A 83 -4.51 8.14 -4.01
CA ARG A 83 -3.97 9.20 -4.88
C ARG A 83 -3.21 8.66 -6.07
N ALA A 84 -2.68 7.45 -5.98
CA ALA A 84 -2.00 6.79 -7.07
C ALA A 84 -2.99 6.57 -8.24
N PRO A 85 -2.59 6.86 -9.49
CA PRO A 85 -3.40 6.47 -10.64
C PRO A 85 -3.57 4.95 -10.59
N ALA A 86 -4.82 4.47 -10.69
CA ALA A 86 -5.18 3.06 -10.57
C ALA A 86 -4.17 2.20 -11.34
N VAL A 87 -3.28 1.54 -10.61
CA VAL A 87 -2.31 0.64 -11.20
C VAL A 87 -3.13 -0.54 -11.72
N THR A 88 -3.25 -0.67 -13.03
CA THR A 88 -3.65 -1.94 -13.66
C THR A 88 -2.53 -2.94 -13.38
N GLU A 89 -2.50 -3.49 -12.17
CA GLU A 89 -1.67 -4.63 -11.85
C GLU A 89 -2.26 -5.87 -12.56
N PRO A 90 -1.45 -6.71 -13.22
CA PRO A 90 -1.90 -8.02 -13.70
C PRO A 90 -2.48 -8.82 -12.51
N PRO A 91 -3.46 -9.73 -12.74
CA PRO A 91 -4.05 -10.49 -11.65
C PRO A 91 -2.96 -11.26 -10.89
N ARG A 92 -2.70 -10.82 -9.65
CA ARG A 92 -1.83 -11.52 -8.72
C ARG A 92 -2.43 -12.90 -8.46
N PRO A 93 -1.66 -14.01 -8.52
CA PRO A 93 -2.16 -15.32 -8.17
C PRO A 93 -2.68 -15.28 -6.74
N THR A 94 -3.97 -15.53 -6.58
CA THR A 94 -4.63 -15.68 -5.28
C THR A 94 -3.99 -16.88 -4.56
N ASN A 95 -3.25 -16.63 -3.49
CA ASN A 95 -3.01 -17.69 -2.52
C ASN A 95 -4.37 -18.09 -1.91
N PRO A 96 -4.59 -19.39 -1.65
CA PRO A 96 -5.85 -19.88 -1.11
C PRO A 96 -6.16 -19.24 0.25
N PRO A 97 -7.44 -19.18 0.65
CA PRO A 97 -7.85 -18.60 1.92
C PRO A 97 -7.04 -19.22 3.07
N GLN A 98 -6.40 -18.40 3.89
CA GLN A 98 -5.76 -18.90 5.10
C GLN A 98 -6.83 -19.54 5.98
N PRO A 99 -6.64 -20.80 6.42
CA PRO A 99 -7.57 -21.45 7.33
C PRO A 99 -7.63 -20.69 8.67
N PRO A 100 -8.77 -20.71 9.37
CA PRO A 100 -8.90 -20.08 10.67
C PRO A 100 -7.86 -20.70 11.63
N HIS A 101 -7.01 -19.84 12.21
CA HIS A 101 -6.08 -20.25 13.25
C HIS A 101 -6.85 -20.65 14.52
N PRO A 102 -6.41 -21.72 15.23
CA PRO A 102 -7.10 -22.31 16.37
C PRO A 102 -7.07 -21.46 17.65
#